data_AF-A0A948UFJ6-F1
#
_entry.id   AF-A0A948UFJ6-F1
#
_cell.length_a   1.000
_cell.length_b   1.000
_cell.length_c   1.000
_cell.angle_alpha   90.00
_cell.angle_beta   90.00
_cell.angle_gamma   90.00
#
_symmetry.space_group_name_H-M   'P 1'
#
loop_
_entity.id
_entity.type
_entity.pdbx_description
1 polymer ?
#
loop_
_entity_poly.entity_id
_entity_poly.type
_entity_poly.pdbx_seq_one_letter_code
_entity_poly.pdbx_strand_id
1 'polypeptide(L)' 'MILTEDDIKKLKGLSDTEAQKLLKADGYNELPSAEKRNIFKIIAGVFKEPMFFLLIASSMVYLFLGNVDEAIILMAS' A
#
# COMPACT_ATOMS: atom_id res chain seq x y z
N MET A 1 -15.15 -30.00 8.43
CA MET A 1 -16.49 -30.03 9.04
C MET A 1 -17.46 -29.53 7.99
N ILE A 2 -18.26 -30.42 7.39
CA ILE A 2 -19.22 -30.07 6.33
C ILE A 2 -20.55 -29.83 7.02
N LEU A 3 -21.14 -28.64 6.85
CA LEU A 3 -22.48 -28.34 7.35
C LEU A 3 -23.48 -29.15 6.53
N THR A 4 -24.36 -29.90 7.20
CA THR A 4 -25.43 -30.65 6.55
C THR A 4 -26.60 -29.73 6.19
N GLU A 5 -27.48 -30.13 5.26
CA GLU A 5 -28.65 -29.32 4.90
C GLU A 5 -29.56 -29.01 6.11
N ASP A 6 -29.60 -29.91 7.09
CA ASP A 6 -30.36 -29.73 8.33
C ASP A 6 -29.71 -28.70 9.26
N ASP A 7 -28.40 -28.53 9.21
CA ASP A 7 -27.69 -27.49 9.95
C ASP A 7 -27.99 -26.10 9.38
N ILE A 8 -28.06 -25.99 8.05
CA ILE A 8 -28.37 -24.73 7.37
C ILE A 8 -29.80 -24.28 7.68
N LYS A 9 -30.77 -25.20 7.69
CA LYS A 9 -32.18 -24.89 8.02
C LYS A 9 -32.37 -24.38 9.45
N LYS A 10 -31.45 -24.68 10.36
CA LYS A 10 -31.48 -24.23 11.76
C LYS A 10 -30.81 -22.86 11.99
N LEU A 11 -30.09 -22.33 11.00
CA LEU A 11 -29.47 -21.02 11.11
C LEU A 11 -30.58 -19.95 11.18
N LYS A 12 -30.74 -19.36 12.36
CA LYS A 12 -31.52 -18.14 12.53
C LYS A 12 -30.60 -16.93 12.39
N GLY A 13 -31.06 -15.93 11.66
CA GLY A 13 -30.37 -14.65 11.57
C GLY A 13 -30.32 -13.94 12.92
N LEU A 14 -29.49 -12.91 13.00
CA LEU A 14 -29.39 -12.04 14.17
C LEU A 14 -30.68 -11.23 14.33
N SER A 15 -31.06 -10.97 15.57
CA SER A 15 -32.05 -9.93 15.88
C SER A 15 -31.45 -8.53 15.72
N ASP A 16 -32.29 -7.52 15.55
CA ASP A 16 -31.85 -6.12 15.38
C ASP A 16 -30.96 -5.64 16.53
N THR A 17 -31.25 -6.08 17.75
CA THR A 17 -30.47 -5.71 18.95
C THR A 17 -29.09 -6.36 18.96
N GLU A 18 -28.99 -7.62 18.55
CA GLU A 18 -27.73 -8.35 18.41
C GLU A 18 -26.88 -7.78 17.28
N ALA A 19 -27.50 -7.50 16.13
CA ALA A 19 -26.83 -6.87 14.99
C ALA A 19 -26.26 -5.50 15.36
N GLN A 20 -27.03 -4.65 16.05
CA GLN A 20 -26.54 -3.34 16.52
C GLN A 20 -25.42 -3.45 17.55
N LYS A 21 -25.48 -4.45 18.45
CA LYS A 21 -24.44 -4.69 19.44
C LYS A 21 -23.12 -5.09 18.78
N LEU A 22 -23.18 -6.02 17.82
CA LEU A 22 -22.01 -6.46 17.05
C LEU A 22 -21.45 -5.32 16.19
N LEU A 23 -22.30 -4.55 15.51
CA LEU A 23 -21.86 -3.41 14.70
C LEU A 23 -21.15 -2.34 15.54
N LYS A 24 -21.58 -2.10 16.78
CA LYS A 24 -20.91 -1.18 17.70
C LYS A 24 -19.59 -1.71 18.24
N ALA A 25 -19.46 -3.04 18.39
CA ALA A 25 -18.27 -3.69 18.93
C ALA A 25 -17.18 -3.85 17.86
N ASP A 26 -17.56 -4.32 16.67
CA ASP A 26 -16.64 -4.72 15.61
C ASP A 26 -16.50 -3.65 14.51
N GLY A 27 -17.41 -2.67 14.48
CA GLY A 27 -17.48 -1.67 13.43
C GLY A 27 -18.08 -2.23 12.13
N TYR A 28 -18.09 -1.40 11.09
CA TYR A 28 -18.53 -1.84 9.77
C TYR A 28 -17.51 -2.83 9.20
N ASN A 29 -18.00 -3.87 8.53
CA ASN A 29 -17.17 -4.77 7.73
C ASN A 29 -16.74 -4.09 6.41
N GLU A 30 -16.03 -2.97 6.55
CA GLU A 30 -15.42 -2.25 5.45
C GLU A 30 -13.91 -2.47 5.47
N LEU A 31 -13.34 -2.68 4.28
CA LEU A 31 -11.89 -2.71 4.15
C LEU A 31 -11.36 -1.30 4.44
N PRO A 32 -10.23 -1.17 5.16
CA PRO A 32 -9.62 0.13 5.36
C PRO A 32 -9.41 0.79 4.01
N SER A 33 -10.00 1.97 3.84
CA SER A 33 -9.81 2.76 2.62
C SER A 33 -8.32 2.95 2.41
N ALA A 34 -7.82 2.65 1.21
CA ALA A 34 -6.43 2.91 0.88
C ALA A 34 -6.16 4.40 1.14
N GLU A 35 -5.31 4.69 2.14
CA GLU A 35 -4.83 6.04 2.42
C GLU A 35 -4.51 6.72 1.08
N LYS A 36 -5.08 7.92 0.87
CA LYS A 36 -4.81 8.67 -0.35
C LYS A 36 -3.29 8.78 -0.48
N ARG A 37 -2.75 8.17 -1.54
CA ARG A 37 -1.32 8.22 -1.85
C ARG A 37 -0.94 9.68 -2.02
N ASN A 38 -0.32 10.24 -0.99
CA ASN A 38 0.15 11.61 -1.00
C ASN A 38 1.45 11.64 -1.83
N ILE A 39 1.46 12.39 -2.93
CA ILE A 39 2.61 12.53 -3.82
C ILE A 39 3.86 12.93 -3.03
N PHE A 40 3.72 13.80 -2.02
CA PHE A 40 4.84 14.17 -1.14
C PHE A 40 5.37 12.99 -0.32
N LYS A 41 4.49 12.10 0.18
CA LYS A 41 4.92 10.88 0.90
C LYS A 41 5.68 9.94 -0.04
N ILE A 42 5.29 9.84 -1.31
CA ILE A 42 5.97 9.01 -2.31
C ILE A 42 7.36 9.56 -2.61
N ILE A 43 7.47 10.85 -2.92
CA ILE A 43 8.76 11.51 -3.19
C ILE A 43 9.71 11.34 -1.99
N ALA A 44 9.23 11.60 -0.77
CA ALA A 44 10.02 11.39 0.44
C ALA A 44 10.42 9.92 0.69
N GLY A 45 9.64 8.97 0.18
CA GLY A 45 9.99 7.55 0.17
C GLY A 45 11.18 7.25 -0.73
N VAL A 46 11.16 7.78 -1.96
CA VAL A 46 12.26 7.59 -2.94
C VAL A 46 13.60 8.11 -2.40
N PHE A 47 13.61 9.28 -1.74
CA PHE A 47 14.83 9.81 -1.12
C PHE A 47 15.39 8.95 0.02
N LYS A 48 14.62 8.00 0.57
CA LYS A 48 15.09 7.08 1.63
C LYS A 48 15.68 5.78 1.06
N GLU A 49 15.48 5.50 -0.22
CA GLU A 49 16.00 4.29 -0.84
C GLU A 49 17.50 4.44 -1.12
N PRO A 50 18.35 3.51 -0.65
CA PRO A 50 19.81 3.56 -0.87
C PRO A 50 20.19 3.67 -2.36
N MET A 51 19.40 3.03 -3.23
CA MET A 51 19.63 3.01 -4.68
C MET A 51 19.57 4.41 -5.31
N PHE A 52 18.74 5.32 -4.79
CA PHE A 52 18.62 6.67 -5.31
C PHE A 52 19.94 7.45 -5.17
N PHE A 53 20.62 7.28 -4.03
CA PHE A 53 21.93 7.89 -3.81
C PHE A 53 23.01 7.31 -4.73
N LEU A 54 22.92 6.02 -5.06
CA LEU A 54 23.82 5.39 -6.02
C LEU A 54 23.65 6.01 -7.42
N LEU A 55 22.41 6.22 -7.87
CA LEU A 55 22.15 6.88 -9.16
C LEU A 55 22.72 8.30 -9.21
N ILE A 56 22.54 9.09 -8.14
CA ILE A 56 23.12 10.43 -8.04
C ILE A 56 24.65 10.35 -8.09
N ALA A 57 25.26 9.49 -7.26
CA ALA A 57 26.71 9.38 -7.18
C ALA A 57 27.32 8.95 -8.52
N SER A 58 26.75 7.94 -9.18
CA SER A 58 27.19 7.48 -10.49
C SER A 58 26.99 8.56 -11.57
N SER A 59 25.87 9.29 -11.56
CA SER A 59 25.64 10.39 -12.50
C SER A 59 26.66 11.51 -12.30
N MET A 60 26.98 11.86 -11.05
CA MET A 60 28.03 12.82 -10.73
C MET A 60 29.39 12.37 -11.28
N VAL A 61 29.75 11.09 -11.13
CA VAL A 61 30.98 10.53 -11.71
C VAL A 61 31.00 10.75 -13.22
N TYR A 62 29.94 10.41 -13.95
CA TYR A 62 29.87 10.63 -15.40
C TYR A 62 30.00 12.10 -15.81
N LEU A 63 29.41 13.03 -15.03
CA LEU A 63 29.61 14.47 -15.25
C LEU A 63 31.08 14.88 -15.10
N PHE A 64 31.79 14.36 -14.09
CA PHE A 64 33.23 14.63 -13.91
C PHE A 64 34.09 14.02 -15.02
N LEU A 65 33.66 12.92 -15.62
CA LEU A 65 34.32 12.35 -16.80
C LEU A 65 34.04 13.15 -18.09
N GLY A 66 33.09 14.10 -18.07
CA GLY A 66 32.67 14.87 -19.24
C GLY A 66 31.59 14.19 -20.08
N ASN A 67 31.07 13.04 -19.64
CA ASN A 67 30.03 12.27 -20.34
C ASN A 67 28.65 12.75 -19.91
N VAL A 68 28.27 13.96 -20.33
CA VAL A 68 27.00 14.59 -19.93
C VAL A 68 25.79 13.80 -20.40
N ASP A 69 25.82 13.25 -21.62
CA ASP A 69 24.71 12.46 -22.16
C ASP A 69 24.43 11.21 -21.32
N GLU A 70 25.49 10.49 -20.93
CA GLU A 70 25.38 9.30 -20.09
C GLU A 70 24.88 9.64 -18.68
N ALA A 71 25.34 10.75 -18.09
CA ALA A 71 24.85 11.22 -16.80
C ALA A 71 23.35 11.56 -16.82
N ILE A 72 22.87 12.20 -17.89
CA ILE A 72 21.45 12.55 -18.04
C ILE A 72 20.60 11.29 -18.22
N ILE A 73 21.04 10.35 -19.05
CA ILE A 73 20.35 9.07 -19.25
C ILE A 73 20.24 8.32 -17.92
N LEU A 74 21.33 8.26 -17.15
CA LEU A 74 21.35 7.56 -15.87
C LEU A 74 20.46 8.24 -14.82
N MET A 75 20.42 9.57 -14.78
CA MET A 75 19.58 10.32 -13.85
C MET A 75 18.08 10.30 -14.22
N ALA A 76 17.75 10.09 -15.49
CA ALA A 76 16.38 10.00 -15.99
C ALA A 76 15.78 8.59 -15.98
N SER A 77 16.57 7.58 -15.61
CA SER A 77 16.16 6.17 -15.50
C SER A 77 15.46 5.88 -14.16
#